data_AF-A0A5C3LEV1-F1
#
_entry.id   AF-A0A5C3LEV1-F1
#
_cell.length_a   1.000
_cell.length_b   1.000
_cell.length_c   1.000
_cell.angle_alpha   90.00
_cell.angle_beta   90.00
_cell.angle_gamma   90.00
#
_symmetry.space_group_name_H-M   'P 1'
#
loop_
_entity.id
_entity.type
_entity.pdbx_description
1 polymer ?
#
loop_
_entity_poly.entity_id
_entity_poly.type
_entity_poly.pdbx_seq_one_letter_code
_entity_poly.pdbx_strand_id
1 'polypeptide(L)'
;MPATSWREIVAEKRLRQKAAIPKDWILPNLPPKEQLDVSNVPETCGLLSMKEIEITNSTVEVLLANLANNIWSSVEVTTAFSKRAIIAHQLTNCLTEIFIERGL
;
A
#
# COMPACT_ATOMS: atom_id res chain seq x y z
N MET A 1 23.72 -5.34 30.60
CA MET A 1 22.89 -6.17 29.71
C MET A 1 23.64 -6.33 28.40
N PRO A 2 23.76 -7.53 27.81
CA PRO A 2 24.37 -7.63 26.48
C PRO A 2 23.52 -6.82 25.50
N ALA A 3 24.18 -5.98 24.71
CA ALA A 3 23.50 -5.18 23.70
C ALA A 3 22.90 -6.12 22.65
N THR A 4 21.61 -5.95 22.34
CA THR A 4 20.94 -6.65 21.24
C THR A 4 21.75 -6.46 19.96
N SER A 5 21.99 -7.55 19.23
CA SER A 5 22.75 -7.46 17.98
C SER A 5 21.95 -6.67 16.93
N TRP A 6 22.64 -5.95 16.05
CA TRP A 6 21.98 -5.21 14.96
C TRP A 6 21.13 -6.13 14.07
N ARG A 7 21.50 -7.42 13.96
CA ARG A 7 20.75 -8.43 13.19
C ARG A 7 19.39 -8.70 13.81
N GLU A 8 19.32 -8.81 15.13
CA GLU A 8 18.07 -9.00 15.86
C GLU A 8 17.17 -7.77 15.74
N ILE A 9 17.72 -6.56 15.83
CA ILE A 9 16.98 -5.30 15.64
C ILE A 9 16.37 -5.23 14.23
N VAL A 10 17.14 -5.56 13.20
CA VAL A 10 16.65 -5.59 11.81
C VAL A 10 15.58 -6.65 11.60
N ALA A 11 15.77 -7.85 12.19
CA ALA A 11 14.80 -8.93 12.09
C ALA A 11 13.46 -8.55 12.73
N GLU A 12 13.50 -7.97 13.94
CA GLU A 12 12.32 -7.47 14.65
C GLU A 12 11.61 -6.37 13.84
N LYS A 13 12.38 -5.43 13.27
CA LYS A 13 11.81 -4.35 12.46
C LYS A 13 11.07 -4.86 11.23
N ARG A 14 11.67 -5.80 10.49
CA ARG A 14 11.05 -6.44 9.33
C ARG A 14 9.80 -7.22 9.71
N LEU A 15 9.82 -7.90 10.86
CA LEU A 15 8.66 -8.63 11.37
C LEU A 15 7.50 -7.67 11.68
N ARG A 16 7.77 -6.56 12.40
CA ARG A 16 6.77 -5.54 12.71
C ARG A 16 6.19 -4.89 11.46
N GLN A 17 7.02 -4.55 10.48
CA GLN A 17 6.58 -3.98 9.21
C GLN A 17 5.64 -4.93 8.46
N LYS A 18 6.03 -6.21 8.33
CA LYS A 18 5.18 -7.23 7.69
C LYS A 18 3.86 -7.44 8.43
N ALA A 19 3.88 -7.42 9.76
CA ALA A 19 2.69 -7.57 10.58
C ALA A 19 1.70 -6.39 10.46
N ALA A 20 2.19 -5.21 10.06
CA ALA A 20 1.35 -4.02 9.84
C ALA A 20 0.60 -4.03 8.49
N ILE A 21 0.87 -4.99 7.61
CA ILE A 21 0.16 -5.15 6.34
C ILE A 21 -1.17 -5.87 6.59
N PRO A 22 -2.33 -5.28 6.22
CA PRO A 22 -3.61 -5.95 6.29
C PRO A 22 -3.63 -7.23 5.44
N LYS A 23 -4.13 -8.33 6.01
CA LYS A 23 -4.09 -9.66 5.37
C LYS A 23 -4.84 -9.68 4.03
N ASP A 24 -5.94 -8.94 3.94
CA ASP A 24 -6.78 -8.87 2.74
C ASP A 24 -6.13 -8.09 1.60
N TRP A 25 -5.00 -7.42 1.86
CA TRP A 25 -4.26 -6.61 0.88
C TRP A 25 -2.95 -7.28 0.47
N ILE A 26 -2.71 -8.52 0.89
CA ILE A 26 -1.55 -9.30 0.49
C ILE A 26 -1.74 -9.78 -0.95
N LEU A 27 -0.72 -9.58 -1.79
CA LEU A 27 -0.74 -10.06 -3.17
C LEU A 27 -0.79 -11.60 -3.20
N PRO A 28 -1.77 -12.20 -3.89
CA PRO A 28 -1.89 -13.65 -3.94
C PRO A 28 -0.76 -14.28 -4.77
N ASN A 29 -0.33 -13.61 -5.84
CA ASN A 29 0.75 -14.05 -6.71
C ASN A 29 1.74 -12.90 -6.91
N LEU A 30 3.02 -13.18 -6.67
CA LEU A 30 4.09 -12.23 -7.00
C LEU A 30 4.50 -12.41 -8.46
N PRO A 31 4.83 -11.32 -9.16
CA PRO A 31 5.36 -11.41 -10.51
C PRO A 31 6.69 -12.18 -10.53
N PRO A 32 7.06 -12.78 -11.68
CA PRO A 32 8.36 -13.42 -11.86
C PRO A 32 9.52 -12.46 -11.58
N LYS A 33 10.67 -12.98 -11.15
CA LYS A 33 11.83 -12.14 -10.80
C LYS A 33 12.41 -11.41 -12.01
N GLU A 34 12.14 -11.92 -13.20
CA GLU A 34 12.59 -11.38 -14.48
C GLU A 34 11.75 -10.17 -14.91
N GLN A 35 10.53 -10.01 -14.35
CA GLN A 35 9.68 -8.86 -14.61
C GLN A 35 10.17 -7.66 -13.79
N LEU A 36 10.90 -6.77 -14.46
CA LEU A 36 11.44 -5.56 -13.84
C LEU A 36 10.41 -4.44 -13.68
N ASP A 37 9.46 -4.35 -14.61
CA ASP A 37 8.37 -3.38 -14.55
C ASP A 37 7.13 -4.01 -13.93
N VAL A 38 6.76 -3.48 -12.77
CA VAL A 38 5.59 -3.90 -11.98
C VAL A 38 4.57 -2.79 -11.84
N SER A 39 4.68 -1.73 -12.67
CA SER A 39 3.82 -0.54 -12.59
C SER A 39 2.36 -0.84 -12.89
N ASN A 40 2.07 -1.91 -13.64
CA ASN A 40 0.72 -2.37 -14.00
C ASN A 40 0.10 -3.36 -13.00
N VAL A 41 0.86 -3.79 -11.99
CA VAL A 41 0.38 -4.80 -11.03
C VAL A 41 -0.77 -4.26 -10.17
N PRO A 42 -0.79 -3.00 -9.68
CA PRO A 42 -1.92 -2.48 -8.92
C PRO A 42 -3.27 -2.62 -9.63
N GLU A 43 -3.32 -2.42 -10.95
CA GLU A 43 -4.55 -2.55 -11.74
C GLU A 43 -4.91 -4.01 -12.05
N THR A 44 -3.93 -4.91 -12.15
CA THR A 44 -4.13 -6.28 -12.65
C THR A 44 -4.18 -7.35 -11.55
N CYS A 45 -3.75 -7.03 -10.34
CA CYS A 45 -3.66 -7.99 -9.23
C CYS A 45 -5.02 -8.40 -8.63
N GLY A 46 -6.11 -7.69 -8.95
CA GLY A 46 -7.46 -8.00 -8.47
C GLY A 46 -7.77 -7.57 -7.02
N LEU A 47 -6.86 -6.86 -6.35
CA LEU A 47 -7.07 -6.36 -4.98
C LEU A 47 -7.76 -4.99 -4.92
N LEU A 48 -7.67 -4.20 -5.99
CA LEU A 48 -8.31 -2.91 -6.11
C LEU A 48 -9.65 -3.04 -6.84
N SER A 49 -10.68 -2.43 -6.29
CA SER A 49 -11.96 -2.22 -6.99
C SER A 49 -11.82 -1.18 -8.11
N MET A 50 -12.77 -1.17 -9.04
CA MET A 50 -12.80 -0.17 -10.12
C MET A 50 -12.78 1.27 -9.60
N LYS A 51 -13.49 1.55 -8.50
CA LYS A 51 -13.51 2.87 -7.86
C LYS A 51 -12.16 3.23 -7.24
N GLU A 52 -11.49 2.28 -6.60
CA GLU A 52 -10.15 2.52 -6.02
C GLU A 52 -9.11 2.79 -7.11
N ILE A 53 -9.20 2.09 -8.24
CA ILE A 53 -8.36 2.35 -9.43
C ILE A 53 -8.64 3.74 -10.00
N GLU A 54 -9.92 4.12 -10.15
CA GLU A 54 -10.32 5.44 -10.62
C GLU A 54 -9.76 6.56 -9.74
N ILE A 55 -9.93 6.45 -8.42
CA ILE A 55 -9.42 7.42 -7.44
C ILE A 55 -7.90 7.55 -7.57
N THR A 56 -7.18 6.44 -7.61
CA THR A 56 -5.71 6.44 -7.58
C THR A 56 -5.05 6.81 -8.92
N ASN A 57 -5.82 6.80 -10.02
CA ASN A 57 -5.39 7.29 -11.34
C ASN A 57 -5.84 8.73 -11.62
N SER A 58 -6.63 9.34 -10.75
CA SER A 58 -7.14 10.70 -10.93
C SER A 58 -6.07 11.75 -10.67
N THR A 59 -6.17 12.89 -11.37
CA THR A 59 -5.32 14.04 -11.09
C THR A 59 -5.70 14.70 -9.76
N VAL A 60 -4.80 15.52 -9.23
CA VAL A 60 -5.03 16.23 -7.96
C VAL A 60 -6.24 17.15 -8.05
N GLU A 61 -6.46 17.80 -9.18
CA GLU A 61 -7.60 18.69 -9.40
C GLU A 61 -8.93 17.94 -9.29
N VAL A 62 -9.00 16.73 -9.88
CA VAL A 62 -10.18 15.86 -9.82
C VAL A 62 -10.40 15.35 -8.39
N LEU A 63 -9.32 14.91 -7.72
CA LEU A 63 -9.39 14.46 -6.32
C LEU A 63 -9.93 15.55 -5.40
N LEU A 64 -9.37 16.76 -5.49
CA LEU A 64 -9.79 17.90 -4.67
C LEU A 64 -11.23 18.30 -4.96
N ALA A 65 -11.64 18.35 -6.23
CA ALA A 65 -13.01 18.67 -6.60
C ALA A 65 -14.00 17.61 -6.07
N ASN A 66 -13.69 16.32 -6.22
CA ASN A 66 -14.58 15.25 -5.76
C ASN A 66 -14.67 15.18 -4.23
N LEU A 67 -13.57 15.41 -3.51
CA LEU A 67 -13.57 15.52 -2.05
C LEU A 67 -14.39 16.73 -1.58
N ALA A 68 -14.16 17.91 -2.17
CA ALA A 68 -14.84 19.14 -1.78
C ALA A 68 -16.37 19.08 -2.01
N ASN A 69 -16.80 18.35 -3.06
CA ASN A 69 -18.20 18.16 -3.38
C ASN A 69 -18.83 16.93 -2.72
N ASN A 70 -18.13 16.24 -1.81
CA ASN A 70 -18.57 14.99 -1.17
C ASN A 70 -18.94 13.87 -2.16
N ILE A 71 -18.39 13.89 -3.38
CA ILE A 71 -18.55 12.81 -4.37
C ILE A 71 -17.75 11.59 -3.92
N TRP A 72 -16.54 11.83 -3.41
CA TRP A 72 -15.73 10.82 -2.73
C TRP A 72 -15.53 11.23 -1.29
N SER A 73 -15.63 10.27 -0.37
CA SER A 73 -15.31 10.51 1.03
C SER A 73 -13.80 10.47 1.27
N SER A 74 -13.34 11.15 2.33
CA SER A 74 -11.93 11.08 2.75
C SER A 74 -11.50 9.65 3.04
N VAL A 75 -12.36 8.82 3.64
CA VAL A 75 -12.04 7.43 3.97
C VAL A 75 -11.85 6.59 2.70
N GLU A 76 -12.70 6.76 1.69
CA GLU A 76 -12.57 6.06 0.41
C GLU A 76 -11.26 6.43 -0.29
N VAL A 77 -10.93 7.71 -0.35
CA VAL A 77 -9.69 8.18 -0.99
C VAL A 77 -8.46 7.66 -0.25
N THR A 78 -8.41 7.83 1.08
CA THR A 78 -7.27 7.33 1.88
C THR A 78 -7.14 5.81 1.78
N THR A 79 -8.24 5.07 1.76
CA THR A 79 -8.24 3.60 1.61
C THR A 79 -7.68 3.18 0.26
N ALA A 80 -8.11 3.82 -0.84
CA ALA A 80 -7.64 3.52 -2.19
C ALA A 80 -6.12 3.72 -2.32
N PHE A 81 -5.61 4.87 -1.87
CA PHE A 81 -4.17 5.16 -1.88
C PHE A 81 -3.38 4.23 -0.95
N SER A 82 -3.91 3.92 0.23
CA SER A 82 -3.29 3.01 1.19
C SER A 82 -3.13 1.59 0.62
N LYS A 83 -4.19 1.04 0.01
CA LYS A 83 -4.13 -0.26 -0.65
C LYS A 83 -3.09 -0.28 -1.78
N ARG A 84 -3.12 0.72 -2.66
CA ARG A 84 -2.15 0.82 -3.77
C ARG A 84 -0.71 0.93 -3.26
N ALA A 85 -0.47 1.70 -2.20
CA ALA A 85 0.85 1.82 -1.56
C ALA A 85 1.32 0.48 -0.98
N ILE A 86 0.43 -0.29 -0.34
CA ILE A 86 0.74 -1.62 0.21
C ILE A 86 1.04 -2.64 -0.89
N ILE A 87 0.33 -2.58 -2.01
CA ILE A 87 0.63 -3.39 -3.21
C ILE A 87 2.02 -3.04 -3.73
N ALA A 88 2.31 -1.76 -3.93
CA ALA A 88 3.63 -1.30 -4.40
C ALA A 88 4.75 -1.69 -3.42
N HIS A 89 4.50 -1.61 -2.11
CA HIS A 89 5.47 -1.99 -1.09
C HIS A 89 5.83 -3.48 -1.15
N GLN A 90 4.87 -4.36 -1.38
CA GLN A 90 5.14 -5.81 -1.52
C GLN A 90 6.04 -6.13 -2.72
N LEU A 91 6.04 -5.26 -3.74
CA LEU A 91 6.82 -5.43 -4.97
C LEU A 91 8.19 -4.74 -4.91
N THR A 92 8.28 -3.61 -4.20
CA THR A 92 9.45 -2.71 -4.25
C THR A 92 10.11 -2.44 -2.89
N ASN A 93 9.49 -2.87 -1.79
CA ASN A 93 9.92 -2.59 -0.43
C ASN A 93 10.07 -1.08 -0.11
N CYS A 94 9.18 -0.23 -0.65
CA CYS A 94 9.31 1.23 -0.58
C CYS A 94 8.90 1.88 0.76
N LEU A 95 8.05 1.24 1.56
CA LEU A 95 7.59 1.75 2.85
C LEU A 95 8.49 1.25 3.98
N THR A 96 8.90 2.14 4.88
CA THR A 96 9.65 1.79 6.10
C THR A 96 8.73 1.60 7.30
N GLU A 97 7.73 2.46 7.44
CA GLU A 97 6.67 2.39 8.44
C GLU A 97 5.31 2.29 7.76
N ILE A 98 4.39 1.52 8.35
CA ILE A 98 3.05 1.31 7.83
C ILE A 98 2.05 1.61 8.95
N PHE A 99 1.20 2.61 8.73
CA PHE A 99 0.27 3.15 9.75
C PHE A 99 -1.19 3.12 9.29
N ILE A 100 -1.60 2.08 8.57
CA ILE A 100 -2.95 1.98 7.98
C ILE A 100 -4.05 2.15 9.04
N GLU A 101 -3.96 1.42 10.16
CA GLU A 101 -4.95 1.48 11.25
C GLU A 101 -5.07 2.86 11.89
N ARG A 102 -3.98 3.64 11.92
CA ARG A 102 -4.01 5.00 12.50
C ARG A 102 -4.54 6.04 11.50
N GLY A 103 -4.38 5.79 10.21
CA GLY A 103 -4.72 6.72 9.13
C GLY A 103 -6.15 6.61 8.61
N LEU A 104 -6.85 5.52 8.95
CA LEU A 104 -8.25 5.26 8.61
C LEU A 104 -9.12 5.38 9.86
#